data_AF-B8AZ67-F1
#
_entry.id   AF-B8AZ67-F1
#
_cell.length_a   1.000
_cell.length_b   1.000
_cell.length_c   1.000
_cell.angle_alpha   90.00
_cell.angle_beta   90.00
_cell.angle_gamma   90.00
#
_symmetry.space_group_name_H-M   'P 1'
#
loop_
_entity.id
_entity.type
_entity.pdbx_description
1 polymer ?
#
loop_
_entity_poly.entity_id
_entity_poly.type
_entity_poly.pdbx_seq_one_letter_code
_entity_poly.pdbx_strand_id
1 'polypeptide(L)'
;MSAAASAEAEEVRRAGNEQYKNGCFEEALRLYDRALALCSDSAACRANRAAALIGLSRLGEAVAECEEAIRLDPSYGRAHQRLASLQIRLGRTADARKQIGMGGLQPDVVELHKLEAVEKHLGRFADARKIGNWKSALRECNAAIAAGADSCAMLFASRAEALLQINQLDEADLAISRASKLDCSSSCSQDMMLCGFQSNSYLYYVHAQVEIAFGRFDSAMSSMEKARKIDSGNVEVMAMHKNVRTVAQARTLGNELFHSGKFAEAFLAYGEGLKHHPANSVLYCNRAACMFKLGQWEKSIEDCNEALKIQPNYWKALLRRAASYGKIEQWADSVKDYEVLRRELPGDTEVAEGHFHALVALRSSRGEDVSNMKFGGEVEALVGAEQFQMATTLPGVSVVHFMAPLNQQCSDIAPFVDALCTRYPSVNFLKVDITENPTVTQLENVKTVPTFKIYKDGTRVMEMICPSHQLLESSLRQYEV
;
A
#
# COMPACT_ATOMS: atom_id res chain seq x y z
N MET A 1 -12.90 -43.05 34.93
CA MET A 1 -13.81 -42.74 33.80
C MET A 1 -14.85 -43.83 33.68
N SER A 2 -16.12 -43.49 33.40
CA SER A 2 -17.14 -44.51 33.12
C SER A 2 -17.06 -44.94 31.65
N ALA A 3 -17.32 -46.21 31.35
CA ALA A 3 -17.37 -46.71 29.98
C ALA A 3 -18.40 -45.95 29.11
N ALA A 4 -19.43 -45.39 29.72
CA ALA A 4 -20.44 -44.56 29.05
C ALA A 4 -19.86 -43.23 28.52
N ALA A 5 -19.00 -42.56 29.28
CA ALA A 5 -18.36 -41.31 28.86
C ALA A 5 -17.39 -41.53 27.68
N SER A 6 -16.71 -42.67 27.65
CA SER A 6 -15.83 -43.06 26.54
C SER A 6 -16.62 -43.38 25.26
N ALA A 7 -17.77 -44.07 25.38
CA ALA A 7 -18.64 -44.36 24.25
C ALA A 7 -19.29 -43.09 23.67
N GLU A 8 -19.74 -42.17 24.52
CA GLU A 8 -20.28 -40.87 24.08
C GLU A 8 -19.21 -40.02 23.38
N ALA A 9 -17.99 -39.95 23.93
CA ALA A 9 -16.88 -39.23 23.30
C ALA A 9 -16.55 -39.77 21.89
N GLU A 10 -16.62 -41.09 21.71
CA GLU A 10 -16.40 -41.75 20.42
C GLU A 10 -17.48 -41.42 19.40
N GLU A 11 -18.75 -41.34 19.81
CA GLU A 11 -19.86 -40.94 18.94
C GLU A 11 -19.73 -39.46 18.51
N VAL A 12 -19.43 -38.57 19.46
CA VAL A 12 -19.21 -37.15 19.18
C VAL A 12 -18.01 -36.95 18.24
N ARG A 13 -16.94 -37.73 18.41
CA ARG A 13 -15.79 -37.74 17.48
C ARG A 13 -16.18 -38.19 16.08
N ARG A 14 -17.03 -39.22 15.94
CA ARG A 14 -17.52 -39.67 14.62
C ARG A 14 -18.37 -38.60 13.95
N ALA A 15 -19.24 -37.92 14.70
CA ALA A 15 -20.00 -36.78 14.17
C ALA A 15 -19.07 -35.65 13.69
N GLY A 16 -17.99 -35.37 14.44
CA GLY A 16 -16.95 -34.43 14.02
C GLY A 16 -16.26 -34.83 12.71
N ASN A 17 -15.95 -36.12 12.54
CA ASN A 17 -15.37 -36.63 11.31
C ASN A 17 -16.31 -36.46 10.10
N GLU A 18 -17.62 -36.64 10.28
CA GLU A 18 -18.60 -36.41 9.21
C GLU A 18 -18.69 -34.93 8.84
N GLN A 19 -18.72 -34.02 9.82
CA GLN A 19 -18.69 -32.57 9.52
C GLN A 19 -17.39 -32.15 8.83
N TYR A 20 -16.27 -32.76 9.22
CA TYR A 20 -14.99 -32.53 8.54
C TYR A 20 -15.03 -32.96 7.07
N LYS A 21 -15.60 -34.13 6.76
CA LYS A 21 -15.77 -34.60 5.38
C LYS A 21 -16.67 -33.68 4.56
N ASN A 22 -17.66 -33.07 5.20
CA ASN A 22 -18.56 -32.08 4.57
C ASN A 22 -17.91 -30.71 4.36
N GLY A 23 -16.66 -30.50 4.81
CA GLY A 23 -15.96 -29.21 4.74
C GLY A 23 -16.39 -28.21 5.81
N CYS A 24 -17.26 -28.60 6.74
CA CYS A 24 -17.72 -27.78 7.86
C CYS A 24 -16.70 -27.81 9.00
N PHE A 25 -15.54 -27.16 8.80
CA PHE A 25 -14.39 -27.26 9.71
C PHE A 25 -14.63 -26.63 11.09
N GLU A 26 -15.37 -25.51 11.19
CA GLU A 26 -15.74 -24.92 12.48
C GLU A 26 -16.62 -25.88 13.29
N GLU A 27 -17.61 -26.49 12.64
CA GLU A 27 -18.55 -27.40 13.31
C GLU A 27 -17.85 -28.70 13.71
N ALA A 28 -16.95 -29.19 12.86
CA ALA A 28 -16.06 -30.31 13.21
C ALA A 28 -15.19 -29.96 14.43
N LEU A 29 -14.61 -28.76 14.48
CA LEU A 29 -13.78 -28.30 15.61
C LEU A 29 -14.58 -28.28 16.92
N ARG A 30 -15.81 -27.73 16.92
CA ARG A 30 -16.68 -27.73 18.11
C ARG A 30 -17.02 -29.13 18.59
N LEU A 31 -17.24 -30.06 17.67
CA LEU A 31 -17.50 -31.46 18.01
C LEU A 31 -16.25 -32.13 18.60
N TYR A 32 -15.05 -31.86 18.06
CA TYR A 32 -13.81 -32.36 18.65
C TYR A 32 -13.53 -31.76 20.03
N ASP A 33 -13.81 -30.47 20.25
CA ASP A 33 -13.69 -29.83 21.56
C ASP A 33 -14.61 -30.51 22.58
N ARG A 34 -15.86 -30.81 22.20
CA ARG A 34 -16.80 -31.57 23.05
C ARG A 34 -16.30 -33.00 23.32
N ALA A 35 -15.76 -33.69 22.31
CA ALA A 35 -15.20 -35.03 22.49
C ALA A 35 -14.02 -35.02 23.49
N LEU A 36 -13.15 -34.01 23.41
CA LEU A 36 -12.01 -33.85 24.33
C LEU A 36 -12.44 -33.43 25.74
N ALA A 37 -13.55 -32.71 25.90
CA ALA A 37 -14.12 -32.40 27.21
C ALA A 37 -14.67 -33.65 27.91
N LEU A 38 -15.18 -34.63 27.14
CA LEU A 38 -15.64 -35.92 27.65
C LEU A 38 -14.47 -36.90 27.90
N CYS A 39 -13.42 -36.84 27.06
CA CYS A 39 -12.29 -37.76 27.05
C CYS A 39 -11.01 -37.05 26.59
N SER A 40 -10.20 -36.59 27.56
CA SER A 40 -9.04 -35.73 27.30
C SER A 40 -7.78 -36.44 26.77
N ASP A 41 -7.74 -37.78 26.86
CA ASP A 41 -6.57 -38.64 26.58
C ASP A 41 -6.62 -39.32 25.19
N SER A 42 -7.43 -38.81 24.27
CA SER A 42 -7.54 -39.37 22.91
C SER A 42 -6.58 -38.72 21.90
N ALA A 43 -5.45 -39.38 21.63
CA ALA A 43 -4.50 -38.96 20.56
C ALA A 43 -5.18 -38.84 19.19
N ALA A 44 -6.08 -39.78 18.86
CA ALA A 44 -6.83 -39.75 17.61
C ALA A 44 -7.76 -38.54 17.49
N CYS A 45 -8.44 -38.16 18.58
CA CYS A 45 -9.30 -36.98 18.59
C CYS A 45 -8.49 -35.69 18.41
N ARG A 46 -7.35 -35.57 19.10
CA ARG A 46 -6.44 -34.41 18.95
C ARG A 46 -5.91 -34.27 17.53
N ALA A 47 -5.51 -35.37 16.89
CA ALA A 47 -5.05 -35.32 15.50
C ALA A 47 -6.16 -34.96 14.50
N ASN A 48 -7.42 -35.33 14.78
CA ASN A 48 -8.56 -34.92 13.96
C ASN A 48 -8.92 -33.45 14.20
N ARG A 49 -8.79 -32.96 15.44
CA ARG A 49 -8.87 -31.55 15.79
C ARG A 49 -7.83 -30.72 15.04
N ALA A 50 -6.57 -31.18 15.02
CA ALA A 50 -5.51 -30.57 14.23
C ALA A 50 -5.86 -30.50 12.74
N ALA A 51 -6.51 -31.53 12.19
CA ALA A 51 -6.97 -31.52 10.80
C ALA A 51 -7.99 -30.40 10.53
N ALA A 52 -8.98 -30.23 11.41
CA ALA A 52 -9.96 -29.14 11.29
C ALA A 52 -9.29 -27.76 11.39
N LEU A 53 -8.34 -27.60 12.33
CA LEU A 53 -7.57 -26.36 12.48
C LEU A 53 -6.72 -26.05 11.23
N ILE A 54 -6.15 -27.06 10.56
CA ILE A 54 -5.48 -26.89 9.26
C ILE A 54 -6.46 -26.35 8.21
N GLY A 55 -7.67 -26.90 8.13
CA GLY A 55 -8.72 -26.42 7.22
C GLY A 55 -9.13 -24.97 7.48
N LEU A 56 -9.04 -24.52 8.73
CA LEU A 56 -9.29 -23.14 9.16
C LEU A 56 -8.06 -22.23 9.07
N SER A 57 -6.93 -22.71 8.54
CA SER A 57 -5.65 -21.96 8.49
C SER A 57 -5.08 -21.54 9.86
N ARG A 58 -5.51 -22.20 10.95
CA ARG A 58 -5.01 -21.98 12.32
C ARG A 58 -3.81 -22.88 12.60
N LEU A 59 -2.73 -22.66 11.85
CA LEU A 59 -1.60 -23.60 11.77
C LEU A 59 -0.82 -23.75 13.08
N GLY A 60 -0.63 -22.66 13.83
CA GLY A 60 0.06 -22.73 15.13
C GLY A 60 -0.65 -23.63 16.14
N GLU A 61 -1.99 -23.50 16.23
CA GLU A 61 -2.80 -24.38 17.08
C GLU A 61 -2.81 -25.83 16.58
N ALA A 62 -2.83 -26.03 15.26
CA ALA A 62 -2.74 -27.36 14.68
C ALA A 62 -1.42 -28.07 15.01
N VAL A 63 -0.30 -27.33 15.05
CA VAL A 63 1.00 -27.87 15.48
C VAL A 63 0.92 -28.34 16.93
N ALA A 64 0.43 -27.50 17.84
CA ALA A 64 0.31 -27.83 19.26
C ALA A 64 -0.56 -29.08 19.50
N GLU A 65 -1.67 -29.23 18.77
CA GLU A 65 -2.51 -30.43 18.86
C GLU A 65 -1.84 -31.69 18.32
N CYS A 66 -1.00 -31.58 17.27
CA CYS A 66 -0.23 -32.72 16.78
C CYS A 66 0.85 -33.14 17.78
N GLU A 67 1.57 -32.18 18.37
CA GLU A 67 2.57 -32.42 19.41
C GLU A 67 1.94 -33.10 20.63
N GLU A 68 0.78 -32.64 21.06
CA GLU A 68 0.06 -33.24 22.18
C GLU A 68 -0.48 -34.65 21.84
N ALA A 69 -0.94 -34.88 20.60
CA ALA A 69 -1.33 -36.22 20.16
C ALA A 69 -0.14 -37.20 20.21
N ILE A 70 1.05 -36.76 19.78
CA ILE A 70 2.30 -37.55 19.84
C ILE A 70 2.73 -37.78 21.29
N ARG A 71 2.53 -36.78 22.17
CA ARG A 71 2.81 -36.93 23.61
C ARG A 71 1.96 -38.02 24.25
N LEU A 72 0.70 -38.14 23.85
CA LEU A 72 -0.23 -39.17 24.33
C LEU A 72 0.06 -40.55 23.73
N ASP A 73 0.34 -40.62 22.44
CA ASP A 73 0.70 -41.85 21.74
C ASP A 73 1.85 -41.60 20.74
N PRO A 74 3.12 -41.89 21.13
CA PRO A 74 4.28 -41.73 20.27
C PRO A 74 4.30 -42.65 19.05
N SER A 75 3.46 -43.69 19.01
CA SER A 75 3.34 -44.58 17.87
C SER A 75 2.29 -44.12 16.86
N TYR A 76 1.55 -43.05 17.17
CA TYR A 76 0.44 -42.58 16.37
C TYR A 76 0.91 -41.82 15.11
N GLY A 77 1.29 -42.58 14.08
CA GLY A 77 1.95 -41.99 12.92
C GLY A 77 1.11 -40.99 12.08
N ARG A 78 -0.23 -40.98 12.20
CA ARG A 78 -1.05 -39.91 11.57
C ARG A 78 -0.74 -38.53 12.16
N ALA A 79 -0.45 -38.42 13.46
CA ALA A 79 -0.04 -37.15 14.05
C ALA A 79 1.36 -36.75 13.58
N HIS A 80 2.30 -37.70 13.50
CA HIS A 80 3.64 -37.44 12.93
C HIS A 80 3.59 -36.95 11.48
N GLN A 81 2.78 -37.57 10.62
CA GLN A 81 2.60 -37.14 9.22
C GLN A 81 2.02 -35.73 9.12
N ARG A 82 0.98 -35.41 9.91
CA ARG A 82 0.40 -34.06 9.95
C ARG A 82 1.38 -33.02 10.46
N LEU A 83 2.12 -33.36 11.52
CA LEU A 83 3.15 -32.48 12.07
C LEU A 83 4.26 -32.24 11.06
N ALA A 84 4.75 -33.26 10.36
CA ALA A 84 5.75 -33.12 9.31
C ALA A 84 5.28 -32.17 8.19
N SER A 85 4.04 -32.36 7.71
CA SER A 85 3.46 -31.50 6.67
C SER A 85 3.30 -30.04 7.13
N LEU A 86 2.82 -29.84 8.37
CA LEU A 86 2.74 -28.52 9.00
C LEU A 86 4.11 -27.86 9.13
N GLN A 87 5.12 -28.60 9.56
CA GLN A 87 6.50 -28.12 9.73
C GLN A 87 7.11 -27.71 8.37
N ILE A 88 6.84 -28.44 7.27
CA ILE A 88 7.21 -28.04 5.91
C ILE A 88 6.55 -26.71 5.54
N ARG A 89 5.24 -26.56 5.76
CA ARG A 89 4.50 -25.32 5.47
C ARG A 89 5.02 -24.11 6.22
N LEU A 90 5.42 -24.31 7.47
CA LEU A 90 6.03 -23.30 8.33
C LEU A 90 7.52 -23.07 8.03
N GLY A 91 8.12 -23.82 7.10
CA GLY A 91 9.53 -23.72 6.74
C GLY A 91 10.52 -24.28 7.77
N ARG A 92 10.02 -25.03 8.75
CA ARG A 92 10.81 -25.69 9.82
C ARG A 92 11.32 -27.05 9.34
N THR A 93 12.22 -27.01 8.35
CA THR A 93 12.68 -28.20 7.62
C THR A 93 13.40 -29.22 8.51
N ALA A 94 14.21 -28.75 9.46
CA ALA A 94 14.93 -29.62 10.39
C ALA A 94 13.97 -30.45 11.27
N ASP A 95 12.89 -29.84 11.74
CA ASP A 95 11.90 -30.53 12.57
C ASP A 95 11.00 -31.43 11.73
N ALA A 96 10.59 -30.99 10.53
CA ALA A 96 9.90 -31.85 9.57
C ALA A 96 10.69 -33.14 9.29
N ARG A 97 12.00 -33.02 9.07
CA ARG A 97 12.90 -34.15 8.82
C ARG A 97 12.93 -35.16 9.96
N LYS A 98 12.88 -34.69 11.22
CA LYS A 98 12.81 -35.58 12.40
C LYS A 98 11.48 -36.36 12.48
N GLN A 99 10.39 -35.77 11.99
CA GLN A 99 9.05 -36.37 12.09
C GLN A 99 8.77 -37.37 10.96
N ILE A 100 9.40 -37.22 9.79
CA ILE A 100 9.24 -38.16 8.66
C ILE A 100 9.76 -39.55 9.04
N GLY A 101 8.93 -40.57 8.87
CA GLY A 101 9.27 -41.97 9.16
C GLY A 101 9.04 -42.41 10.60
N MET A 102 8.53 -41.52 11.46
CA MET A 102 8.13 -41.86 12.84
C MET A 102 6.74 -42.53 12.89
N GLY A 103 6.47 -43.29 13.95
CA GLY A 103 5.17 -43.95 14.17
C GLY A 103 4.88 -45.17 13.29
N GLY A 104 5.93 -45.82 12.75
CA GLY A 104 5.82 -47.10 12.03
C GLY A 104 5.18 -47.03 10.63
N LEU A 105 4.82 -45.84 10.16
CA LEU A 105 4.38 -45.62 8.78
C LEU A 105 5.57 -45.43 7.85
N GLN A 106 5.43 -45.93 6.61
CA GLN A 106 6.39 -45.63 5.55
C GLN A 106 6.45 -44.11 5.31
N PRO A 107 7.65 -43.53 5.12
CA PRO A 107 7.81 -42.14 4.74
C PRO A 107 6.94 -41.82 3.52
N ASP A 108 6.11 -40.78 3.62
CA ASP A 108 5.38 -40.29 2.46
C ASP A 108 6.40 -39.68 1.49
N VAL A 109 6.62 -40.39 0.38
CA VAL A 109 7.56 -40.01 -0.66
C VAL A 109 7.26 -38.60 -1.17
N VAL A 110 5.98 -38.22 -1.26
CA VAL A 110 5.58 -36.89 -1.73
C VAL A 110 6.02 -35.80 -0.75
N GLU A 111 5.78 -35.99 0.55
CA GLU A 111 6.20 -35.02 1.57
C GLU A 111 7.72 -34.93 1.68
N LEU A 112 8.44 -36.05 1.52
CA LEU A 112 9.90 -36.05 1.49
C LEU A 112 10.44 -35.23 0.31
N HIS A 113 9.89 -35.41 -0.90
CA HIS A 113 10.29 -34.61 -2.07
C HIS A 113 9.99 -33.12 -1.88
N LYS A 114 8.86 -32.76 -1.25
CA LYS A 114 8.56 -31.35 -0.90
C LYS A 114 9.59 -30.80 0.08
N LEU A 115 9.92 -31.54 1.13
CA LEU A 115 10.91 -31.14 2.12
C LEU A 115 12.29 -30.89 1.47
N GLU A 116 12.77 -31.84 0.67
CA GLU A 116 14.05 -31.73 -0.04
C GLU A 116 14.07 -30.54 -1.01
N ALA A 117 12.96 -30.28 -1.71
CA ALA A 117 12.82 -29.12 -2.58
C ALA A 117 12.89 -27.81 -1.78
N VAL A 118 12.18 -27.71 -0.66
CA VAL A 118 12.20 -26.51 0.21
C VAL A 118 13.61 -26.26 0.76
N GLU A 119 14.27 -27.28 1.30
CA GLU A 119 15.65 -27.16 1.84
C GLU A 119 16.64 -26.72 0.76
N LYS A 120 16.55 -27.32 -0.43
CA LYS A 120 17.39 -26.96 -1.58
C LYS A 120 17.22 -25.49 -1.95
N HIS A 121 15.98 -25.01 -2.04
CA HIS A 121 15.70 -23.62 -2.39
C HIS A 121 16.13 -22.65 -1.28
N LEU A 122 15.96 -23.02 -0.01
CA LEU A 122 16.46 -22.23 1.13
C LEU A 122 17.98 -22.09 1.13
N GLY A 123 18.71 -23.18 0.84
CA GLY A 123 20.16 -23.15 0.71
C GLY A 123 20.62 -22.23 -0.44
N ARG A 124 19.99 -22.36 -1.61
CA ARG A 124 20.28 -21.51 -2.78
C ARG A 124 19.93 -20.04 -2.55
N PHE A 125 18.86 -19.75 -1.82
CA PHE A 125 18.54 -18.40 -1.37
C PHE A 125 19.66 -17.84 -0.50
N ALA A 126 20.11 -18.61 0.50
CA ALA A 126 21.18 -18.16 1.40
C ALA A 126 22.48 -17.87 0.64
N ASP A 127 22.83 -18.69 -0.35
CA ASP A 127 24.00 -18.46 -1.20
C ASP A 127 23.83 -17.25 -2.12
N ALA A 128 22.64 -17.07 -2.72
CA ALA A 128 22.32 -15.91 -3.54
C ALA A 128 22.34 -14.59 -2.75
N ARG A 129 21.83 -14.61 -1.50
CA ARG A 129 21.88 -13.48 -0.57
C ARG A 129 23.33 -13.09 -0.26
N LYS A 130 24.19 -14.06 0.07
CA LYS A 130 25.61 -13.81 0.39
C LYS A 130 26.37 -13.11 -0.74
N ILE A 131 26.09 -13.47 -2.00
CA ILE A 131 26.74 -12.87 -3.17
C ILE A 131 26.03 -11.61 -3.69
N GLY A 132 24.90 -11.21 -3.09
CA GLY A 132 24.11 -10.05 -3.54
C GLY A 132 23.32 -10.27 -4.84
N ASN A 133 23.08 -11.52 -5.26
CA ASN A 133 22.26 -11.82 -6.44
C ASN A 133 20.77 -11.87 -6.08
N TRP A 134 20.19 -10.69 -5.87
CA TRP A 134 18.83 -10.53 -5.37
C TRP A 134 17.73 -11.06 -6.31
N LYS A 135 17.96 -11.02 -7.63
CA LYS A 135 17.03 -11.62 -8.61
C LYS A 135 16.95 -13.13 -8.46
N SER A 136 18.10 -13.80 -8.25
CA SER A 136 18.13 -15.24 -7.99
C SER A 136 17.56 -15.55 -6.61
N ALA A 137 17.90 -14.75 -5.59
CA ALA A 137 17.36 -14.90 -4.24
C ALA A 137 15.81 -14.85 -4.24
N LEU A 138 15.22 -13.88 -4.95
CA LEU A 138 13.76 -13.78 -5.12
C LEU A 138 13.17 -15.01 -5.82
N ARG A 139 13.82 -15.51 -6.88
CA ARG A 139 13.37 -16.69 -7.61
C ARG A 139 13.38 -17.95 -6.73
N GLU A 140 14.43 -18.14 -5.95
CA GLU A 140 14.55 -19.27 -5.02
C GLU A 140 13.54 -19.16 -3.86
N CYS A 141 13.26 -17.96 -3.35
CA CYS A 141 12.18 -17.75 -2.37
C CYS A 141 10.81 -18.17 -2.93
N ASN A 142 10.47 -17.70 -4.13
CA ASN A 142 9.21 -18.06 -4.77
C ASN A 142 9.10 -19.57 -5.03
N ALA A 143 10.22 -20.22 -5.40
CA ALA A 143 10.27 -21.66 -5.61
C ALA A 143 10.08 -22.45 -4.31
N ALA A 144 10.66 -22.01 -3.18
CA ALA A 144 10.43 -22.62 -1.88
C ALA A 144 8.97 -22.50 -1.41
N ILE A 145 8.35 -21.34 -1.64
CA ILE A 145 6.91 -21.14 -1.36
C ILE A 145 6.07 -22.12 -2.20
N ALA A 146 6.36 -22.22 -3.51
CA ALA A 146 5.66 -23.12 -4.42
C ALA A 146 5.89 -24.61 -4.09
N ALA A 147 7.06 -24.96 -3.54
CA ALA A 147 7.40 -26.32 -3.13
C ALA A 147 6.66 -26.78 -1.85
N GLY A 148 6.08 -25.84 -1.08
CA GLY A 148 5.21 -26.17 0.05
C GLY A 148 5.37 -25.28 1.27
N ALA A 149 6.37 -24.40 1.35
CA ALA A 149 6.60 -23.50 2.48
C ALA A 149 5.73 -22.23 2.43
N ASP A 150 4.42 -22.40 2.20
CA ASP A 150 3.45 -21.36 1.89
C ASP A 150 3.09 -20.43 3.06
N SER A 151 3.47 -20.82 4.27
CA SER A 151 3.10 -20.18 5.54
C SER A 151 4.32 -19.79 6.37
N CYS A 152 5.52 -19.83 5.78
CA CYS A 152 6.78 -19.50 6.44
C CYS A 152 7.00 -17.97 6.46
N ALA A 153 6.79 -17.33 7.61
CA ALA A 153 6.99 -15.88 7.79
C ALA A 153 8.39 -15.42 7.37
N MET A 154 9.42 -16.20 7.70
CA MET A 154 10.82 -15.93 7.37
C MET A 154 11.06 -15.90 5.86
N LEU A 155 10.40 -16.78 5.10
CA LEU A 155 10.51 -16.81 3.64
C LEU A 155 9.86 -15.60 2.98
N PHE A 156 8.73 -15.13 3.52
CA PHE A 156 8.12 -13.88 3.07
C PHE A 156 8.97 -12.66 3.44
N ALA A 157 9.64 -12.67 4.59
CA ALA A 157 10.63 -11.65 4.93
C ALA A 157 11.83 -11.69 3.96
N SER A 158 12.38 -12.87 3.66
CA SER A 158 13.45 -13.03 2.65
C SER A 158 13.03 -12.54 1.26
N ARG A 159 11.78 -12.80 0.88
CA ARG A 159 11.19 -12.25 -0.35
C ARG A 159 11.15 -10.73 -0.31
N ALA A 160 10.73 -10.13 0.81
CA ALA A 160 10.69 -8.68 0.99
C ALA A 160 12.08 -8.04 0.90
N GLU A 161 13.11 -8.65 1.52
CA GLU A 161 14.49 -8.18 1.42
C GLU A 161 14.96 -8.20 -0.04
N ALA A 162 14.74 -9.31 -0.76
CA ALA A 162 15.15 -9.39 -2.16
C ALA A 162 14.43 -8.37 -3.06
N LEU A 163 13.12 -8.14 -2.83
CA LEU A 163 12.32 -7.14 -3.55
C LEU A 163 12.79 -5.71 -3.29
N LEU A 164 13.12 -5.40 -2.03
CA LEU A 164 13.66 -4.11 -1.63
C LEU A 164 14.98 -3.82 -2.37
N GLN A 165 15.88 -4.81 -2.45
CA GLN A 165 17.19 -4.66 -3.08
C GLN A 165 17.13 -4.57 -4.61
N ILE A 166 16.05 -5.04 -5.25
CA ILE A 166 15.80 -4.82 -6.68
C ILE A 166 14.94 -3.58 -6.96
N ASN A 167 14.73 -2.72 -5.95
CA ASN A 167 13.96 -1.48 -6.02
C ASN A 167 12.47 -1.68 -6.36
N GLN A 168 11.87 -2.78 -5.90
CA GLN A 168 10.42 -3.04 -5.98
C GLN A 168 9.79 -2.81 -4.59
N LEU A 169 9.72 -1.54 -4.18
CA LEU A 169 9.33 -1.14 -2.82
C LEU A 169 7.90 -1.57 -2.44
N ASP A 170 6.93 -1.39 -3.33
CA ASP A 170 5.53 -1.71 -3.04
C ASP A 170 5.33 -3.23 -2.85
N GLU A 171 5.98 -4.04 -3.68
CA GLU A 171 5.95 -5.49 -3.52
C GLU A 171 6.65 -5.95 -2.24
N ALA A 172 7.71 -5.26 -1.82
CA ALA A 172 8.41 -5.51 -0.56
C ALA A 172 7.50 -5.21 0.66
N ASP A 173 6.75 -4.10 0.65
CA ASP A 173 5.78 -3.72 1.69
C ASP A 173 4.65 -4.76 1.81
N LEU A 174 4.15 -5.25 0.67
CA LEU A 174 3.16 -6.33 0.63
C LEU A 174 3.72 -7.65 1.17
N ALA A 175 4.96 -8.00 0.80
CA ALA A 175 5.63 -9.20 1.28
C ALA A 175 5.83 -9.18 2.79
N ILE A 176 6.32 -8.07 3.34
CA ILE A 176 6.55 -7.96 4.78
C ILE A 176 5.24 -7.90 5.58
N SER A 177 4.21 -7.24 5.06
CA SER A 177 2.88 -7.24 5.66
C SER A 177 2.30 -8.66 5.76
N ARG A 178 2.53 -9.49 4.74
CA ARG A 178 2.16 -10.91 4.78
C ARG A 178 2.98 -11.69 5.80
N ALA A 179 4.29 -11.43 5.89
CA ALA A 179 5.16 -12.07 6.87
C ALA A 179 4.71 -11.79 8.33
N SER A 180 4.41 -10.54 8.66
CA SER A 180 3.93 -10.13 10.00
C SER A 180 2.60 -10.79 10.39
N LYS A 181 1.68 -10.97 9.43
CA LYS A 181 0.41 -11.68 9.67
C LYS A 181 0.63 -13.15 10.00
N LEU A 182 1.61 -13.78 9.36
CA LEU A 182 1.95 -15.18 9.63
C LEU A 182 2.65 -15.34 10.99
N ASP A 183 3.51 -14.41 11.39
CA ASP A 183 4.21 -14.44 12.69
C ASP A 183 3.25 -14.36 13.89
N CYS A 184 2.20 -13.55 13.80
CA CYS A 184 1.18 -13.43 14.86
C CYS A 184 0.43 -14.75 15.15
N SER A 185 0.50 -15.73 14.24
CA SER A 185 -0.18 -17.02 14.36
C SER A 185 0.69 -18.14 14.95
N SER A 186 2.00 -17.91 15.13
CA SER A 186 2.94 -18.93 15.63
C SER A 186 3.37 -18.66 17.07
N SER A 187 2.61 -19.17 18.03
CA SER A 187 2.92 -19.09 19.47
C SER A 187 3.90 -20.17 19.98
N CYS A 188 4.73 -20.79 19.12
CA CYS A 188 5.68 -21.82 19.56
C CYS A 188 7.15 -21.44 19.24
N SER A 189 7.92 -21.31 20.33
CA SER A 189 9.35 -21.02 20.50
C SER A 189 10.23 -21.88 19.59
N GLN A 190 11.10 -21.26 18.79
CA GLN A 190 12.54 -21.00 19.02
C GLN A 190 13.44 -22.09 18.43
N ASP A 191 14.50 -21.63 17.74
CA ASP A 191 15.57 -22.38 17.04
C ASP A 191 15.46 -22.48 15.50
N MET A 192 14.78 -21.55 14.84
CA MET A 192 15.01 -21.37 13.40
C MET A 192 16.20 -20.41 13.19
N MET A 193 17.30 -20.93 12.67
CA MET A 193 18.43 -20.13 12.18
C MET A 193 18.32 -20.02 10.67
N LEU A 194 18.13 -18.80 10.15
CA LEU A 194 18.20 -18.53 8.71
C LEU A 194 19.24 -17.45 8.46
N CYS A 195 20.20 -17.72 7.58
CA CYS A 195 21.27 -16.77 7.22
C CYS A 195 22.06 -16.21 8.42
N GLY A 196 22.13 -16.94 9.55
CA GLY A 196 22.84 -16.51 10.75
C GLY A 196 22.02 -15.65 11.73
N PHE A 197 20.73 -15.46 11.49
CA PHE A 197 19.81 -14.75 12.38
C PHE A 197 19.02 -15.71 13.27
N GLN A 198 18.78 -15.32 14.52
CA GLN A 198 17.89 -16.06 15.42
C GLN A 198 16.41 -15.75 15.16
N SER A 199 15.65 -16.80 14.84
CA SER A 199 14.17 -16.84 14.74
C SER A 199 13.57 -15.55 14.14
N ASN A 200 12.79 -14.79 14.92
CA ASN A 200 12.05 -13.62 14.45
C ASN A 200 12.91 -12.35 14.33
N SER A 201 14.19 -12.38 14.71
CA SER A 201 15.08 -11.22 14.59
C SER A 201 15.22 -10.78 13.14
N TYR A 202 15.36 -11.74 12.22
CA TYR A 202 15.45 -11.45 10.79
C TYR A 202 14.18 -10.81 10.24
N LEU A 203 13.00 -11.29 10.66
CA LEU A 203 11.73 -10.68 10.27
C LEU A 203 11.68 -9.20 10.66
N TYR A 204 12.02 -8.89 11.91
CA TYR A 204 12.05 -7.50 12.39
C TYR A 204 13.15 -6.66 11.73
N TYR A 205 14.30 -7.27 11.43
CA TYR A 205 15.39 -6.65 10.69
C TYR A 205 14.93 -6.22 9.29
N VAL A 206 14.34 -7.14 8.50
CA VAL A 206 13.84 -6.82 7.15
C VAL A 206 12.67 -5.84 7.23
N HIS A 207 11.77 -6.00 8.22
CA HIS A 207 10.69 -5.05 8.45
C HIS A 207 11.22 -3.64 8.65
N ALA A 208 12.26 -3.46 9.46
CA ALA A 208 12.89 -2.15 9.64
C ALA A 208 13.51 -1.59 8.35
N GLN A 209 14.10 -2.44 7.50
CA GLN A 209 14.67 -2.03 6.21
C GLN A 209 13.59 -1.51 5.25
N VAL A 210 12.44 -2.19 5.20
CA VAL A 210 11.31 -1.73 4.38
C VAL A 210 10.74 -0.43 4.94
N GLU A 211 10.48 -0.38 6.25
CA GLU A 211 9.91 0.81 6.90
C GLU A 211 10.81 2.06 6.75
N ILE A 212 12.13 1.91 6.89
CA ILE A 212 13.05 3.05 6.70
C ILE A 212 13.10 3.51 5.24
N ALA A 213 12.98 2.60 4.26
CA ALA A 213 12.94 2.94 2.84
C ALA A 213 11.67 3.76 2.49
N PHE A 214 10.53 3.45 3.12
CA PHE A 214 9.30 4.24 3.03
C PHE A 214 9.29 5.51 3.90
N GLY A 215 10.36 5.75 4.68
CA GLY A 215 10.46 6.88 5.60
C GLY A 215 9.55 6.78 6.82
N ARG A 216 9.14 5.58 7.22
CA ARG A 216 8.42 5.27 8.46
C ARG A 216 9.42 5.06 9.61
N PHE A 217 10.17 6.10 9.95
CA PHE A 217 11.36 6.02 10.84
C PHE A 217 11.07 5.47 12.24
N ASP A 218 9.96 5.86 12.86
CA ASP A 218 9.61 5.42 14.22
C ASP A 218 9.25 3.92 14.26
N SER A 219 8.53 3.44 13.25
CA SER A 219 8.21 2.03 13.04
C SER A 219 9.47 1.20 12.77
N ALA A 220 10.39 1.72 11.96
CA ALA A 220 11.70 1.11 11.73
C ALA A 220 12.52 1.00 13.03
N MET A 221 12.54 2.05 13.86
CA MET A 221 13.21 2.03 15.17
C MET A 221 12.59 1.01 16.13
N SER A 222 11.25 0.94 16.19
CA SER A 222 10.54 -0.05 17.01
C SER A 222 10.86 -1.48 16.58
N SER A 223 10.89 -1.72 15.27
CA SER A 223 11.23 -3.03 14.69
C SER A 223 12.67 -3.42 15.01
N MET A 224 13.64 -2.50 14.85
CA MET A 224 15.04 -2.79 15.20
C MET A 224 15.24 -3.03 16.70
N GLU A 225 14.51 -2.36 17.58
CA GLU A 225 14.60 -2.60 19.01
C GLU A 225 14.09 -4.01 19.37
N LYS A 226 13.06 -4.52 18.68
CA LYS A 226 12.61 -5.92 18.82
C LYS A 226 13.67 -6.90 18.29
N ALA A 227 14.23 -6.66 17.11
CA ALA A 227 15.29 -7.49 16.54
C ALA A 227 16.50 -7.58 17.49
N ARG A 228 16.95 -6.43 18.03
CA ARG A 228 18.07 -6.33 18.96
C ARG A 228 17.84 -7.06 20.28
N LYS A 229 16.60 -7.07 20.79
CA LYS A 229 16.25 -7.82 22.01
C LYS A 229 16.33 -9.33 21.81
N ILE A 230 16.01 -9.79 20.60
CA ILE A 230 16.03 -11.22 20.25
C ILE A 230 17.46 -11.66 19.95
N ASP A 231 18.18 -10.89 19.13
CA ASP A 231 19.50 -11.27 18.61
C ASP A 231 20.51 -10.15 18.79
N SER A 232 20.93 -9.92 20.03
CA SER A 232 21.89 -8.86 20.38
C SER A 232 23.32 -9.16 19.94
N GLY A 233 23.62 -10.42 19.61
CA GLY A 233 24.95 -10.87 19.16
C GLY A 233 25.18 -10.72 17.66
N ASN A 234 24.11 -10.56 16.87
CA ASN A 234 24.22 -10.46 15.42
C ASN A 234 24.75 -9.09 14.96
N VAL A 235 25.84 -9.12 14.20
CA VAL A 235 26.55 -7.93 13.71
C VAL A 235 25.68 -7.13 12.73
N GLU A 236 24.91 -7.78 11.85
CA GLU A 236 24.02 -7.11 10.90
C GLU A 236 22.91 -6.35 11.63
N VAL A 237 22.30 -6.96 12.66
CA VAL A 237 21.26 -6.33 13.49
C VAL A 237 21.80 -5.10 14.20
N MET A 238 22.98 -5.21 14.83
CA MET A 238 23.59 -4.10 15.57
C MET A 238 23.99 -2.95 14.64
N ALA A 239 24.59 -3.25 13.48
CA ALA A 239 24.94 -2.25 12.49
C ALA A 239 23.71 -1.54 11.94
N MET A 240 22.66 -2.29 11.59
CA MET A 240 21.42 -1.72 11.07
C MET A 240 20.73 -0.85 12.11
N HIS A 241 20.63 -1.30 13.36
CA HIS A 241 20.01 -0.50 14.43
C HIS A 241 20.75 0.83 14.65
N LYS A 242 22.09 0.83 14.60
CA LYS A 242 22.88 2.08 14.62
C LYS A 242 22.54 2.97 13.43
N ASN A 243 22.47 2.41 12.22
CA ASN A 243 22.12 3.18 11.02
C ASN A 243 20.70 3.76 11.10
N VAL A 244 19.67 2.97 11.44
CA VAL A 244 18.29 3.48 11.61
C VAL A 244 18.27 4.63 12.59
N ARG A 245 18.94 4.47 13.75
CA ARG A 245 19.00 5.51 14.78
C ARG A 245 19.63 6.80 14.27
N THR A 246 20.79 6.71 13.62
CA THR A 246 21.47 7.89 13.08
C THR A 246 20.62 8.58 12.02
N VAL A 247 20.01 7.82 11.12
CA VAL A 247 19.12 8.34 10.06
C VAL A 247 17.90 9.03 10.66
N ALA A 248 17.26 8.42 11.66
CA ALA A 248 16.08 8.99 12.34
C ALA A 248 16.42 10.27 13.10
N GLN A 249 17.59 10.32 13.75
CA GLN A 249 18.11 11.52 14.43
C GLN A 249 18.42 12.63 13.43
N ALA A 250 19.14 12.31 12.34
CA ALA A 250 19.47 13.23 11.26
C ALA A 250 18.21 13.86 10.64
N ARG A 251 17.17 13.05 10.40
CA ARG A 251 15.87 13.53 9.92
C ARG A 251 15.20 14.48 10.92
N THR A 252 15.18 14.11 12.21
CA THR A 252 14.51 14.91 13.24
C THR A 252 15.20 16.26 13.41
N LEU A 253 16.53 16.25 13.53
CA LEU A 253 17.34 17.46 13.58
C LEU A 253 17.17 18.32 12.31
N GLY A 254 17.22 17.70 11.13
CA GLY A 254 17.00 18.41 9.86
C GLY A 254 15.63 19.07 9.79
N ASN A 255 14.58 18.39 10.28
CA ASN A 255 13.23 18.95 10.35
C ASN A 255 13.20 20.16 11.30
N GLU A 256 13.76 20.06 12.51
CA GLU A 256 13.80 21.16 13.48
C GLU A 256 14.52 22.40 12.92
N LEU A 257 15.68 22.20 12.28
CA LEU A 257 16.46 23.26 11.63
C LEU A 257 15.68 23.88 10.46
N PHE A 258 14.96 23.07 9.68
CA PHE A 258 14.12 23.55 8.58
C PHE A 258 13.00 24.45 9.08
N HIS A 259 12.28 24.05 10.13
CA HIS A 259 11.23 24.87 10.74
C HIS A 259 11.79 26.15 11.38
N SER A 260 13.05 26.12 11.83
CA SER A 260 13.78 27.29 12.34
C SER A 260 14.32 28.21 11.24
N GLY A 261 14.07 27.92 9.96
CA GLY A 261 14.56 28.70 8.81
C GLY A 261 16.05 28.52 8.50
N LYS A 262 16.74 27.62 9.20
CA LYS A 262 18.18 27.34 9.04
C LYS A 262 18.40 26.30 7.94
N PHE A 263 18.05 26.66 6.70
CA PHE A 263 18.00 25.71 5.58
C PHE A 263 19.36 25.08 5.24
N ALA A 264 20.46 25.82 5.35
CA ALA A 264 21.81 25.30 5.09
C ALA A 264 22.23 24.24 6.12
N GLU A 265 21.95 24.47 7.41
CA GLU A 265 22.23 23.49 8.47
C GLU A 265 21.32 22.26 8.33
N ALA A 266 20.04 22.46 7.99
CA ALA A 266 19.10 21.37 7.72
C ALA A 266 19.55 20.51 6.54
N PHE A 267 20.06 21.12 5.46
CA PHE A 267 20.63 20.41 4.31
C PHE A 267 21.78 19.47 4.74
N LEU A 268 22.69 19.95 5.58
CA LEU A 268 23.80 19.15 6.10
C LEU A 268 23.28 18.00 6.98
N ALA A 269 22.31 18.25 7.86
CA ALA A 269 21.73 17.22 8.71
C ALA A 269 21.10 16.08 7.89
N TYR A 270 20.28 16.39 6.87
CA TYR A 270 19.74 15.36 5.98
C TYR A 270 20.85 14.63 5.19
N GLY A 271 21.88 15.36 4.78
CA GLY A 271 23.07 14.81 4.13
C GLY A 271 23.80 13.77 4.99
N GLU A 272 23.94 14.01 6.30
CA GLU A 272 24.49 13.03 7.23
C GLU A 272 23.64 11.76 7.30
N GLY A 273 22.31 11.89 7.32
CA GLY A 273 21.41 10.74 7.27
C GLY A 273 21.60 9.90 6.00
N LEU A 274 21.77 10.55 4.85
CA LEU A 274 21.99 9.87 3.56
C LEU A 274 23.31 9.10 3.49
N LYS A 275 24.33 9.45 4.29
CA LYS A 275 25.57 8.64 4.39
C LYS A 275 25.31 7.25 4.98
N HIS A 276 24.32 7.12 5.86
CA HIS A 276 23.96 5.87 6.53
C HIS A 276 22.86 5.10 5.81
N HIS A 277 22.03 5.79 5.01
CA HIS A 277 21.03 5.16 4.16
C HIS A 277 20.91 5.90 2.82
N PRO A 278 21.79 5.59 1.85
CA PRO A 278 21.83 6.30 0.57
C PRO A 278 20.54 6.19 -0.24
N ALA A 279 19.82 5.07 -0.15
CA ALA A 279 18.57 4.85 -0.89
C ALA A 279 17.33 5.35 -0.11
N ASN A 280 17.35 6.58 0.45
CA ASN A 280 16.20 7.14 1.18
C ASN A 280 15.51 8.27 0.42
N SER A 281 14.34 7.99 -0.18
CA SER A 281 13.57 8.97 -0.96
C SER A 281 13.13 10.18 -0.12
N VAL A 282 12.77 9.96 1.15
CA VAL A 282 12.29 11.01 2.06
C VAL A 282 13.39 12.01 2.41
N LEU A 283 14.60 11.53 2.72
CA LEU A 283 15.73 12.41 3.03
C LEU A 283 16.16 13.23 1.82
N TYR A 284 16.21 12.62 0.62
CA TYR A 284 16.48 13.37 -0.61
C TYR A 284 15.43 14.45 -0.85
N CYS A 285 14.14 14.11 -0.72
CA CYS A 285 13.07 15.09 -0.86
C CYS A 285 13.23 16.23 0.15
N ASN A 286 13.44 15.93 1.43
CA ASN A 286 13.64 16.96 2.46
C ASN A 286 14.87 17.84 2.19
N ARG A 287 15.96 17.25 1.70
CA ARG A 287 17.16 17.98 1.30
C ARG A 287 16.91 18.89 0.08
N ALA A 288 16.11 18.42 -0.89
CA ALA A 288 15.62 19.23 -2.00
C ALA A 288 14.79 20.43 -1.51
N ALA A 289 13.99 20.29 -0.44
CA ALA A 289 13.25 21.41 0.14
C ALA A 289 14.18 22.51 0.67
N CYS A 290 15.27 22.12 1.33
CA CYS A 290 16.29 23.08 1.77
C CYS A 290 16.89 23.83 0.57
N MET A 291 17.29 23.11 -0.47
CA MET A 291 17.85 23.69 -1.70
C MET A 291 16.88 24.66 -2.38
N PHE A 292 15.60 24.28 -2.49
CA PHE A 292 14.55 25.14 -3.02
C PHE A 292 14.43 26.46 -2.24
N LYS A 293 14.40 26.39 -0.90
CA LYS A 293 14.33 27.58 -0.03
C LYS A 293 15.59 28.44 -0.10
N LEU A 294 16.74 27.86 -0.42
CA LEU A 294 18.00 28.57 -0.65
C LEU A 294 18.13 29.14 -2.08
N GLY A 295 17.13 28.97 -2.95
CA GLY A 295 17.17 29.44 -4.34
C GLY A 295 18.04 28.60 -5.27
N GLN A 296 18.50 27.42 -4.83
CA GLN A 296 19.31 26.50 -5.63
C GLN A 296 18.38 25.47 -6.30
N TRP A 297 17.59 25.92 -7.27
CA TRP A 297 16.49 25.14 -7.86
C TRP A 297 16.99 23.95 -8.70
N GLU A 298 18.11 24.08 -9.40
CA GLU A 298 18.73 23.00 -10.19
C GLU A 298 19.17 21.85 -9.29
N LYS A 299 19.84 22.16 -8.17
CA LYS A 299 20.23 21.16 -7.17
C LYS A 299 19.02 20.54 -6.47
N SER A 300 17.95 21.31 -6.28
CA SER A 300 16.68 20.77 -5.79
C SER A 300 16.11 19.74 -6.77
N ILE A 301 16.23 19.95 -8.08
CA ILE A 301 15.77 19.01 -9.11
C ILE A 301 16.60 17.74 -9.07
N GLU A 302 17.94 17.85 -8.93
CA GLU A 302 18.83 16.70 -8.79
C GLU A 302 18.44 15.79 -7.61
N ASP A 303 18.22 16.36 -6.43
CA ASP A 303 17.79 15.59 -5.26
C ASP A 303 16.38 14.99 -5.45
N CYS A 304 15.46 15.69 -6.12
CA CYS A 304 14.16 15.11 -6.45
C CYS A 304 14.28 13.94 -7.44
N ASN A 305 15.19 14.04 -8.41
CA ASN A 305 15.46 12.95 -9.35
C ASN A 305 15.99 11.71 -8.62
N GLU A 306 16.89 11.86 -7.65
CA GLU A 306 17.34 10.74 -6.82
C GLU A 306 16.19 10.14 -5.99
N ALA A 307 15.34 10.97 -5.40
CA ALA A 307 14.16 10.50 -4.67
C ALA A 307 13.21 9.67 -5.56
N LEU A 308 12.99 10.12 -6.80
CA LEU A 308 12.09 9.50 -7.77
C LEU A 308 12.69 8.26 -8.46
N LYS A 309 14.02 8.15 -8.56
CA LYS A 309 14.68 6.89 -8.94
C LYS A 309 14.39 5.78 -7.93
N ILE A 310 14.36 6.12 -6.64
CA ILE A 310 14.07 5.17 -5.56
C ILE A 310 12.56 4.89 -5.50
N GLN A 311 11.74 5.94 -5.45
CA GLN A 311 10.29 5.83 -5.36
C GLN A 311 9.62 6.67 -6.46
N PRO A 312 9.30 6.07 -7.62
CA PRO A 312 8.80 6.79 -8.81
C PRO A 312 7.53 7.62 -8.56
N ASN A 313 6.63 7.13 -7.72
CA ASN A 313 5.35 7.78 -7.43
C ASN A 313 5.39 8.62 -6.14
N TYR A 314 6.58 9.05 -5.70
CA TYR A 314 6.67 9.85 -4.48
C TYR A 314 6.17 11.29 -4.72
N TRP A 315 4.89 11.50 -4.43
CA TRP A 315 4.18 12.75 -4.74
C TRP A 315 4.85 14.00 -4.17
N LYS A 316 5.46 13.96 -2.98
CA LYS A 316 6.17 15.12 -2.41
C LYS A 316 7.41 15.50 -3.21
N ALA A 317 8.11 14.52 -3.79
CA ALA A 317 9.26 14.78 -4.65
C ALA A 317 8.82 15.28 -6.02
N LEU A 318 7.74 14.74 -6.61
CA LEU A 318 7.14 15.25 -7.85
C LEU A 318 6.70 16.71 -7.69
N LEU A 319 5.93 17.02 -6.64
CA LEU A 319 5.44 18.38 -6.39
C LEU A 319 6.60 19.37 -6.24
N ARG A 320 7.66 18.96 -5.54
CA ARG A 320 8.86 19.79 -5.34
C ARG A 320 9.65 19.98 -6.62
N ARG A 321 9.80 18.94 -7.43
CA ARG A 321 10.48 19.02 -8.73
C ARG A 321 9.70 19.89 -9.71
N ALA A 322 8.39 19.76 -9.76
CA ALA A 322 7.50 20.61 -10.56
C ALA A 322 7.63 22.09 -10.17
N ALA A 323 7.63 22.39 -8.87
CA ALA A 323 7.84 23.74 -8.36
C ALA A 323 9.23 24.29 -8.71
N SER A 324 10.28 23.48 -8.60
CA SER A 324 11.64 23.87 -8.99
C SER A 324 11.77 24.12 -10.49
N TYR A 325 11.15 23.29 -11.33
CA TYR A 325 11.08 23.51 -12.78
C TYR A 325 10.41 24.84 -13.14
N GLY A 326 9.33 25.19 -12.43
CA GLY A 326 8.67 26.49 -12.61
C GLY A 326 9.57 27.68 -12.24
N LYS A 327 10.48 27.53 -11.26
CA LYS A 327 11.43 28.60 -10.90
C LYS A 327 12.53 28.82 -11.93
N ILE A 328 12.92 27.79 -12.68
CA ILE A 328 13.88 27.89 -13.78
C ILE A 328 13.21 28.02 -15.15
N GLU A 329 11.90 28.30 -15.18
CA GLU A 329 11.08 28.49 -16.38
C GLU A 329 11.07 27.28 -17.34
N GLN A 330 11.36 26.08 -16.83
CA GLN A 330 11.21 24.82 -17.56
C GLN A 330 9.77 24.32 -17.45
N TRP A 331 8.84 25.10 -17.98
CA TRP A 331 7.40 24.89 -17.83
C TRP A 331 6.92 23.54 -18.40
N ALA A 332 7.53 23.08 -19.48
CA ALA A 332 7.16 21.81 -20.11
C ALA A 332 7.38 20.60 -19.18
N ASP A 333 8.47 20.58 -18.43
CA ASP A 333 8.75 19.50 -17.48
C ASP A 333 7.97 19.66 -16.17
N SER A 334 7.72 20.91 -15.76
CA SER A 334 6.81 21.21 -14.64
C SER A 334 5.40 20.65 -14.89
N VAL A 335 4.83 20.89 -16.08
CA VAL A 335 3.51 20.39 -16.48
C VAL A 335 3.46 18.85 -16.45
N LYS A 336 4.49 18.16 -16.98
CA LYS A 336 4.55 16.68 -16.94
C LYS A 336 4.47 16.12 -15.51
N ASP A 337 5.19 16.72 -14.56
CA ASP A 337 5.14 16.29 -13.17
C ASP A 337 3.76 16.53 -12.54
N TYR A 338 3.13 17.67 -12.86
CA TYR A 338 1.77 17.97 -12.42
C TYR A 338 0.71 17.06 -13.05
N GLU A 339 0.85 16.64 -14.30
CA GLU A 339 -0.04 15.65 -14.93
C GLU A 339 -0.02 14.31 -14.18
N VAL A 340 1.17 13.85 -13.75
CA VAL A 340 1.30 12.66 -12.91
C VAL A 340 0.61 12.88 -11.56
N LEU A 341 0.86 14.03 -10.92
CA LEU A 341 0.23 14.38 -9.64
C LEU A 341 -1.30 14.45 -9.73
N ARG A 342 -1.87 14.98 -10.83
CA ARG A 342 -3.31 15.03 -11.06
C ARG A 342 -3.94 13.64 -11.18
N ARG A 343 -3.19 12.64 -11.68
CA ARG A 343 -3.66 11.24 -11.72
C ARG A 343 -3.64 10.60 -10.35
N GLU A 344 -2.59 10.83 -9.57
CA GLU A 344 -2.44 10.26 -8.22
C GLU A 344 -3.30 10.96 -7.17
N LEU A 345 -3.54 12.27 -7.31
CA LEU A 345 -4.26 13.14 -6.38
C LEU A 345 -5.33 13.98 -7.11
N PRO A 346 -6.38 13.36 -7.69
CA PRO A 346 -7.35 14.04 -8.55
C PRO A 346 -8.22 15.09 -7.83
N GLY A 347 -8.32 15.04 -6.50
CA GLY A 347 -9.10 15.97 -5.68
C GLY A 347 -8.28 17.05 -4.98
N ASP A 348 -6.96 17.10 -5.20
CA ASP A 348 -6.10 18.07 -4.53
C ASP A 348 -6.10 19.41 -5.29
N THR A 349 -6.61 20.46 -4.63
CA THR A 349 -6.74 21.80 -5.21
C THR A 349 -5.40 22.47 -5.43
N GLU A 350 -4.42 22.28 -4.52
CA GLU A 350 -3.09 22.88 -4.66
C GLU A 350 -2.35 22.30 -5.87
N VAL A 351 -2.47 20.99 -6.09
CA VAL A 351 -1.93 20.32 -7.28
C VAL A 351 -2.60 20.84 -8.55
N ALA A 352 -3.92 21.05 -8.51
CA ALA A 352 -4.67 21.56 -9.65
C ALA A 352 -4.28 23.01 -9.99
N GLU A 353 -4.17 23.87 -8.99
CA GLU A 353 -3.69 25.26 -9.11
C GLU A 353 -2.28 25.30 -9.68
N GLY A 354 -1.37 24.50 -9.11
CA GLY A 354 0.01 24.39 -9.57
C GLY A 354 0.11 23.94 -11.04
N HIS A 355 -0.68 22.92 -11.42
CA HIS A 355 -0.77 22.45 -12.80
C HIS A 355 -1.24 23.55 -13.75
N PHE A 356 -2.32 24.24 -13.39
CA PHE A 356 -2.89 25.32 -14.19
C PHE A 356 -1.90 26.47 -14.37
N HIS A 357 -1.23 26.91 -13.30
CA HIS A 357 -0.22 27.95 -13.39
C HIS A 357 0.95 27.55 -14.29
N ALA A 358 1.43 26.31 -14.17
CA ALA A 358 2.50 25.80 -15.04
C ALA A 358 2.06 25.74 -16.52
N LEU A 359 0.81 25.35 -16.78
CA LEU A 359 0.24 25.29 -18.13
C LEU A 359 0.08 26.69 -18.76
N VAL A 360 -0.45 27.65 -17.99
CA VAL A 360 -0.55 29.05 -18.41
C VAL A 360 0.82 29.62 -18.73
N ALA A 361 1.80 29.40 -17.86
CA ALA A 361 3.16 29.88 -18.09
C ALA A 361 3.82 29.21 -19.31
N LEU A 362 3.58 27.91 -19.54
CA LEU A 362 4.03 27.21 -20.74
C LEU A 362 3.46 27.82 -22.01
N ARG A 363 2.14 28.06 -22.07
CA ARG A 363 1.48 28.67 -23.23
C ARG A 363 1.96 30.09 -23.46
N SER A 364 2.09 30.87 -22.39
CA SER A 364 2.66 32.21 -22.45
C SER A 364 4.09 32.21 -23.00
N SER A 365 4.94 31.25 -22.59
CA SER A 365 6.33 31.14 -23.10
C SER A 365 6.40 30.78 -24.59
N ARG A 366 5.33 30.20 -25.14
CA ARG A 366 5.18 29.90 -26.56
C ARG A 366 4.58 31.06 -27.37
N GLY A 367 4.23 32.17 -26.71
CA GLY A 367 3.58 33.33 -27.35
C GLY A 367 2.09 33.13 -27.60
N GLU A 368 1.45 32.16 -26.95
CA GLU A 368 0.01 31.96 -27.00
C GLU A 368 -0.70 32.99 -26.09
N ASP A 369 -1.90 33.45 -26.48
CA ASP A 369 -2.69 34.36 -25.66
C ASP A 369 -3.30 33.62 -24.46
N VAL A 370 -2.87 34.00 -23.26
CA VAL A 370 -3.29 33.40 -21.98
C VAL A 370 -4.18 34.32 -21.15
N SER A 371 -4.52 35.51 -21.65
CA SER A 371 -5.35 36.49 -20.92
C SER A 371 -6.72 35.94 -20.49
N ASN A 372 -7.18 34.90 -21.17
CA ASN A 372 -8.50 34.29 -21.00
C ASN A 372 -8.48 33.04 -20.10
N MET A 373 -7.28 32.56 -19.72
CA MET A 373 -7.15 31.40 -18.84
C MET A 373 -7.27 31.86 -17.39
N LYS A 374 -8.35 31.46 -16.70
CA LYS A 374 -8.52 31.59 -15.25
C LYS A 374 -8.57 30.21 -14.59
N PHE A 375 -8.04 30.13 -13.38
CA PHE A 375 -8.22 28.95 -12.54
C PHE A 375 -9.64 28.98 -11.99
N GLY A 376 -10.46 27.99 -12.35
CA GLY A 376 -11.80 27.79 -11.82
C GLY A 376 -11.77 27.18 -10.43
N GLY A 377 -12.78 27.49 -9.62
CA GLY A 377 -12.86 27.04 -8.22
C GLY A 377 -14.11 27.53 -7.49
N GLU A 378 -14.76 28.57 -8.02
CA GLU A 378 -16.06 29.05 -7.59
C GLU A 378 -16.99 29.22 -8.80
N VAL A 379 -18.29 28.97 -8.59
CA VAL A 379 -19.32 29.24 -9.60
C VAL A 379 -19.61 30.74 -9.62
N GLU A 380 -19.12 31.44 -10.64
CA GLU A 380 -19.29 32.90 -10.77
C GLU A 380 -20.75 33.25 -11.12
N ALA A 381 -21.36 34.16 -10.36
CA ALA A 381 -22.67 34.72 -10.69
C ALA A 381 -22.54 35.82 -11.75
N LEU A 382 -23.32 35.73 -12.81
CA LEU A 382 -23.38 36.76 -13.85
C LEU A 382 -24.54 37.72 -13.61
N VAL A 383 -24.25 39.02 -13.72
CA VAL A 383 -25.22 40.11 -13.60
C VAL A 383 -25.24 40.89 -14.91
N GLY A 384 -26.28 40.67 -15.71
CA GLY A 384 -26.54 41.39 -16.95
C GLY A 384 -25.97 40.75 -18.23
N ALA A 385 -26.43 41.27 -19.36
CA ALA A 385 -26.13 40.72 -20.69
C ALA A 385 -24.69 40.98 -21.14
N GLU A 386 -24.09 42.10 -20.74
CA GLU A 386 -22.69 42.41 -21.09
C GLU A 386 -21.72 41.44 -20.42
N GLN A 387 -21.89 41.17 -19.12
CA GLN A 387 -21.04 40.22 -18.39
C GLN A 387 -21.21 38.80 -18.94
N PHE A 388 -22.43 38.41 -19.28
CA PHE A 388 -22.70 37.12 -19.94
C PHE A 388 -22.02 37.00 -21.30
N GLN A 389 -22.15 38.03 -22.15
CA GLN A 389 -21.54 38.02 -23.47
C GLN A 389 -20.01 38.00 -23.38
N MET A 390 -19.43 38.78 -22.46
CA MET A 390 -18.00 38.72 -22.19
C MET A 390 -17.58 37.31 -21.74
N ALA A 391 -18.20 36.75 -20.71
CA ALA A 391 -17.79 35.47 -20.12
C ALA A 391 -17.97 34.26 -21.06
N THR A 392 -18.91 34.33 -22.00
CA THR A 392 -19.16 33.27 -22.99
C THR A 392 -18.34 33.43 -24.28
N THR A 393 -17.81 34.62 -24.56
CA THR A 393 -16.93 34.89 -25.72
C THR A 393 -15.45 34.71 -25.42
N LEU A 394 -15.08 34.52 -24.15
CA LEU A 394 -13.71 34.18 -23.75
C LEU A 394 -13.28 32.83 -24.36
N PRO A 395 -12.05 32.73 -24.91
CA PRO A 395 -11.39 31.47 -25.24
C PRO A 395 -11.35 30.49 -24.06
N GLY A 396 -11.58 29.21 -24.33
CA GLY A 396 -11.74 28.17 -23.31
C GLY A 396 -13.16 27.60 -23.27
N VAL A 397 -13.48 26.89 -22.18
CA VAL A 397 -14.78 26.23 -21.99
C VAL A 397 -15.51 26.87 -20.81
N SER A 398 -16.71 27.39 -21.07
CA SER A 398 -17.60 27.96 -20.07
C SER A 398 -18.87 27.14 -19.97
N VAL A 399 -19.24 26.75 -18.76
CA VAL A 399 -20.48 26.03 -18.42
C VAL A 399 -21.39 27.01 -17.71
N VAL A 400 -22.50 27.35 -18.34
CA VAL A 400 -23.50 28.26 -17.77
C VAL A 400 -24.67 27.47 -17.22
N HIS A 401 -24.89 27.56 -15.91
CA HIS A 401 -26.05 27.05 -15.19
C HIS A 401 -27.14 28.15 -15.12
N PHE A 402 -28.17 28.02 -15.95
CA PHE A 402 -29.38 28.83 -15.85
C PHE A 402 -30.31 28.26 -14.78
N MET A 403 -30.60 29.07 -13.77
CA MET A 403 -31.26 28.62 -12.56
C MET A 403 -32.31 29.63 -12.06
N ALA A 404 -33.20 29.17 -11.19
CA ALA A 404 -34.14 30.02 -10.45
C ALA A 404 -34.09 29.67 -8.94
N PRO A 405 -33.96 30.63 -8.02
CA PRO A 405 -33.72 30.37 -6.58
C PRO A 405 -34.81 29.52 -5.90
N LEU A 406 -36.05 29.65 -6.38
CA LEU A 406 -37.22 28.95 -5.82
C LEU A 406 -37.48 27.58 -6.49
N ASN A 407 -36.65 27.16 -7.44
CA ASN A 407 -36.81 25.88 -8.13
C ASN A 407 -36.07 24.77 -7.39
N GLN A 408 -36.79 23.74 -6.95
CA GLN A 408 -36.24 22.62 -6.19
C GLN A 408 -35.12 21.87 -6.93
N GLN A 409 -35.27 21.63 -8.24
CA GLN A 409 -34.25 20.92 -9.02
C GLN A 409 -32.95 21.73 -9.14
N CYS A 410 -33.04 23.06 -9.17
CA CYS A 410 -31.86 23.94 -9.12
C CYS A 410 -31.15 23.86 -7.76
N SER A 411 -31.91 23.82 -6.66
CA SER A 411 -31.36 23.65 -5.32
C SER A 411 -30.70 22.28 -5.13
N ASP A 412 -31.29 21.22 -5.68
CA ASP A 412 -30.77 19.86 -5.56
C ASP A 412 -29.46 19.65 -6.34
N ILE A 413 -29.33 20.28 -7.53
CA ILE A 413 -28.14 20.12 -8.38
C ILE A 413 -27.00 21.09 -8.03
N ALA A 414 -27.27 22.20 -7.34
CA ALA A 414 -26.26 23.23 -7.05
C ALA A 414 -25.01 22.69 -6.32
N PRO A 415 -25.13 21.88 -5.25
CA PRO A 415 -23.94 21.31 -4.58
C PRO A 415 -23.11 20.41 -5.51
N PHE A 416 -23.76 19.75 -6.47
CA PHE A 416 -23.07 18.93 -7.47
C PHE A 416 -22.31 19.80 -8.48
N VAL A 417 -22.87 20.95 -8.88
CA VAL A 417 -22.17 21.93 -9.74
C VAL A 417 -20.95 22.50 -9.03
N ASP A 418 -21.06 22.83 -7.74
CA ASP A 418 -19.93 23.29 -6.94
C ASP A 418 -18.82 22.21 -6.88
N ALA A 419 -19.20 20.95 -6.68
CA ALA A 419 -18.25 19.83 -6.70
C ALA A 419 -17.60 19.61 -8.08
N LEU A 420 -18.33 19.83 -9.17
CA LEU A 420 -17.78 19.80 -10.52
C LEU A 420 -16.81 20.95 -10.76
N CYS A 421 -17.09 22.14 -10.23
CA CYS A 421 -16.18 23.29 -10.31
C CYS A 421 -14.83 22.98 -9.66
N THR A 422 -14.81 22.30 -8.51
CA THR A 422 -13.57 21.84 -7.86
C THR A 422 -12.86 20.74 -8.67
N ARG A 423 -13.62 19.85 -9.31
CA ARG A 423 -13.07 18.71 -10.07
C ARG A 423 -12.47 19.13 -11.42
N TYR A 424 -13.08 20.13 -12.06
CA TYR A 424 -12.74 20.62 -13.40
C TYR A 424 -12.33 22.11 -13.37
N PRO A 425 -11.21 22.47 -12.72
CA PRO A 425 -10.80 23.86 -12.57
C PRO A 425 -10.30 24.51 -13.87
N SER A 426 -10.14 23.75 -14.96
CA SER A 426 -9.89 24.26 -16.30
C SER A 426 -11.15 24.77 -17.02
N VAL A 427 -12.33 24.55 -16.44
CA VAL A 427 -13.63 24.92 -16.98
C VAL A 427 -14.22 26.07 -16.16
N ASN A 428 -14.69 27.12 -16.82
CA ASN A 428 -15.33 28.25 -16.16
C ASN A 428 -16.79 27.91 -15.83
N PHE A 429 -17.13 27.76 -14.56
CA PHE A 429 -18.52 27.55 -14.14
C PHE A 429 -19.18 28.88 -13.82
N LEU A 430 -20.29 29.15 -14.51
CA LEU A 430 -21.05 30.39 -14.43
C LEU A 430 -22.48 30.05 -14.02
N LYS A 431 -23.13 30.92 -13.25
CA LYS A 431 -24.56 30.83 -12.94
C LYS A 431 -25.31 32.09 -13.34
N VAL A 432 -26.48 31.91 -13.93
CA VAL A 432 -27.39 32.97 -14.33
C VAL A 432 -28.74 32.73 -13.67
N ASP A 433 -29.16 33.66 -12.82
CA ASP A 433 -30.53 33.68 -12.32
C ASP A 433 -31.45 34.23 -13.41
N ILE A 434 -32.39 33.40 -13.88
CA ILE A 434 -33.33 33.77 -14.94
C ILE A 434 -34.33 34.84 -14.51
N THR A 435 -34.57 35.00 -13.20
CA THR A 435 -35.50 36.00 -12.64
C THR A 435 -34.85 37.39 -12.59
N GLU A 436 -33.56 37.45 -12.30
CA GLU A 436 -32.78 38.69 -12.27
C GLU A 436 -32.29 39.10 -13.67
N ASN A 437 -32.13 38.15 -14.60
CA ASN A 437 -31.55 38.38 -15.93
C ASN A 437 -32.50 37.97 -17.09
N PRO A 438 -33.65 38.65 -17.27
CA PRO A 438 -34.63 38.28 -18.29
C PRO A 438 -34.13 38.50 -19.73
N THR A 439 -33.25 39.48 -19.93
CA THR A 439 -32.66 39.79 -21.25
C THR A 439 -31.79 38.65 -21.76
N VAL A 440 -30.90 38.13 -20.91
CA VAL A 440 -30.05 36.96 -21.22
C VAL A 440 -30.92 35.72 -21.45
N THR A 441 -31.92 35.53 -20.60
CA THR A 441 -32.87 34.39 -20.69
C THR A 441 -33.60 34.36 -22.03
N GLN A 442 -34.06 35.52 -22.52
CA GLN A 442 -34.70 35.64 -23.84
C GLN A 442 -33.70 35.42 -24.98
N LEU A 443 -32.52 36.01 -24.92
CA LEU A 443 -31.46 35.84 -25.93
C LEU A 443 -31.05 34.38 -26.08
N GLU A 444 -30.95 33.66 -24.96
CA GLU A 444 -30.60 32.24 -24.92
C GLU A 444 -31.80 31.30 -25.04
N ASN A 445 -33.02 31.82 -25.19
CA ASN A 445 -34.25 31.02 -25.33
C ASN A 445 -34.43 29.97 -24.21
N VAL A 446 -34.08 30.32 -22.97
CA VAL A 446 -34.22 29.43 -21.80
C VAL A 446 -35.65 29.49 -21.27
N LYS A 447 -36.38 28.37 -21.34
CA LYS A 447 -37.77 28.26 -20.88
C LYS A 447 -37.95 27.39 -19.64
N THR A 448 -37.00 26.50 -19.40
CA THR A 448 -37.04 25.50 -18.32
C THR A 448 -35.73 25.59 -17.54
N VAL A 449 -35.79 25.39 -16.23
CA VAL A 449 -34.60 25.35 -15.35
C VAL A 449 -34.64 24.11 -14.45
N PRO A 450 -33.48 23.52 -14.10
CA PRO A 450 -32.13 23.95 -14.45
C PRO A 450 -31.79 23.64 -15.91
N THR A 451 -31.20 24.61 -16.63
CA THR A 451 -30.66 24.40 -17.98
C THR A 451 -29.17 24.70 -17.97
N PHE A 452 -28.37 23.83 -18.57
CA PHE A 452 -26.93 24.00 -18.70
C PHE A 452 -26.55 24.20 -20.15
N LYS A 453 -25.69 25.17 -20.43
CA LYS A 453 -25.13 25.42 -21.75
C LYS A 453 -23.62 25.45 -21.69
N ILE A 454 -22.97 24.77 -22.64
CA ILE A 454 -21.52 24.75 -22.76
C ILE A 454 -21.12 25.61 -23.96
N TYR A 455 -20.23 26.55 -23.70
CA TYR A 455 -19.62 27.42 -24.70
C TYR A 455 -18.15 27.03 -24.82
N LYS A 456 -17.67 26.93 -26.05
CA LYS A 456 -16.26 26.74 -26.37
C LYS A 456 -15.83 27.82 -27.35
N ASP A 457 -14.84 28.63 -26.97
CA ASP A 457 -14.24 29.67 -27.81
C ASP A 457 -15.30 30.60 -28.45
N GLY A 458 -16.29 31.05 -27.66
CA GLY A 458 -17.37 31.92 -28.13
C GLY A 458 -18.53 31.22 -28.84
N THR A 459 -18.45 29.91 -29.08
CA THR A 459 -19.51 29.15 -29.74
C THR A 459 -20.23 28.22 -28.77
N ARG A 460 -21.58 28.23 -28.79
CA ARG A 460 -22.37 27.27 -28.02
C ARG A 460 -22.24 25.88 -28.64
N VAL A 461 -21.70 24.93 -27.89
CA VAL A 461 -21.45 23.56 -28.36
C VAL A 461 -22.43 22.54 -27.79
N MET A 462 -23.08 22.84 -26.65
CA MET A 462 -24.02 21.91 -26.03
C MET A 462 -25.08 22.65 -25.21
N GLU A 463 -26.28 22.07 -25.15
CA GLU A 463 -27.39 22.50 -24.30
C GLU A 463 -28.04 21.27 -23.66
N MET A 464 -28.31 21.36 -22.36
CA MET A 464 -28.87 20.28 -21.55
C MET A 464 -29.98 20.85 -20.67
N ILE A 465 -31.20 20.34 -20.83
CA ILE A 465 -32.38 20.77 -20.06
C ILE A 465 -32.62 19.72 -18.97
N CYS A 466 -32.64 20.14 -17.71
CA CYS A 466 -32.80 19.29 -16.53
C CYS A 466 -31.91 18.02 -16.57
N PRO A 467 -30.57 18.14 -16.78
CA PRO A 467 -29.71 16.97 -16.89
C PRO A 467 -29.63 16.20 -15.57
N SER A 468 -29.40 14.88 -15.68
CA SER A 468 -28.92 14.09 -14.55
C SER A 468 -27.46 14.44 -14.23
N HIS A 469 -27.04 14.14 -12.99
CA HIS A 469 -25.65 14.35 -12.58
C HIS A 469 -24.65 13.62 -13.49
N GLN A 470 -24.97 12.39 -13.89
CA GLN A 470 -24.13 11.60 -14.80
C GLN A 470 -23.98 12.24 -16.18
N LEU A 471 -25.07 12.75 -16.75
CA LEU A 471 -25.03 13.39 -18.06
C LEU A 471 -24.17 14.64 -18.01
N LEU A 472 -24.40 15.50 -17.00
CA LEU A 472 -23.65 16.75 -16.83
C LEU A 472 -22.15 16.48 -16.68
N GLU A 473 -21.74 15.54 -15.83
CA GLU A 473 -20.33 15.20 -15.64
C GLU A 473 -19.70 14.57 -16.89
N SER A 474 -20.39 13.65 -17.56
CA SER A 474 -19.88 13.00 -18.78
C SER A 474 -19.60 14.00 -19.91
N SER A 475 -20.43 15.05 -20.03
CA SER A 475 -20.28 16.13 -21.00
C SER A 475 -19.06 17.02 -20.75
N LEU A 476 -18.52 17.02 -19.53
CA LEU A 476 -17.36 17.82 -19.12
C LEU A 476 -16.02 17.09 -19.28
N ARG A 477 -16.03 15.75 -19.23
CA ARG A 477 -14.81 14.93 -19.37
C ARG A 477 -14.03 15.18 -20.65
N GLN A 478 -14.72 15.52 -21.74
CA GLN A 478 -14.09 15.84 -23.03
C GLN A 478 -13.33 17.19 -23.02
N TYR A 479 -13.45 17.98 -21.95
CA TYR A 479 -12.83 19.28 -21.77
C TYR A 479 -11.84 19.31 -20.60
N GLU A 480 -11.53 18.14 -20.03
CA GLU A 480 -10.44 17.94 -19.08
C GLU A 480 -9.11 18.05 -19.86
N VAL A 481 -8.27 19.03 -19.51
CA VAL A 481 -6.95 19.25 -20.12
C VAL A 481 -5.87 18.73 -19.19
#